data_AF-A0A838LR52-F1
#
_entry.id   AF-A0A838LR52-F1
#
_cell.length_a   1.000
_cell.length_b   1.000
_cell.length_c   1.000
_cell.angle_alpha   90.00
_cell.angle_beta   90.00
_cell.angle_gamma   90.00
#
_symmetry.space_group_name_H-M   'P 1'
#
loop_
_entity.id
_entity.type
_entity.pdbx_description
1 polymer ?
#
loop_
_entity_poly.entity_id
_entity_poly.type
_entity_poly.pdbx_seq_one_letter_code
_entity_poly.pdbx_strand_id
1 'polypeptide(L)'
;MSVDLSDPDRHHLHWETALDRLELDVLHTERLLDDPEGAAPQSWDEPDLLGPIPADLVERALDLRHRQLRAHEQLTAALGTIARQHEFARRVDRATRREGTSAYVDVSA
;
A
#
# COMPACT_ATOMS: atom_id res chain seq x y z
N MET A 1 38.01 7.96 5.10
CA MET A 1 37.65 6.90 6.06
C MET A 1 36.98 5.80 5.25
N SER A 2 37.76 4.94 4.61
CA SER A 2 37.24 3.85 3.77
C SER A 2 36.74 2.74 4.68
N VAL A 3 35.43 2.49 4.66
CA VAL A 3 34.82 1.35 5.33
C VAL A 3 35.30 0.10 4.59
N ASP A 4 36.17 -0.67 5.22
CA ASP A 4 36.67 -1.93 4.65
C ASP A 4 35.49 -2.91 4.53
N LEU A 5 35.08 -3.20 3.30
CA LEU A 5 33.90 -4.00 2.92
C LEU A 5 34.16 -5.52 3.00
N SER A 6 35.28 -5.93 3.59
CA SER A 6 35.72 -7.33 3.64
C SER A 6 35.12 -8.15 4.78
N ASP A 7 34.20 -7.58 5.57
CA ASP A 7 33.53 -8.30 6.66
C ASP A 7 32.20 -8.91 6.16
N PRO A 8 32.17 -10.21 5.82
CA PRO A 8 30.98 -10.89 5.31
C PRO A 8 29.83 -10.84 6.32
N ASP A 9 30.13 -10.81 7.63
CA ASP A 9 29.11 -10.79 8.67
C ASP A 9 28.37 -9.45 8.70
N ARG A 10 29.10 -8.34 8.54
CA ARG A 10 28.48 -7.01 8.47
C ARG A 10 27.65 -6.81 7.20
N HIS A 11 28.13 -7.33 6.07
CA HIS A 11 27.37 -7.29 4.81
C HIS A 11 26.09 -8.12 4.90
N HIS A 12 26.17 -9.30 5.50
CA HIS A 12 25.02 -10.16 5.75
C HIS A 12 23.99 -9.48 6.66
N LEU A 13 24.41 -8.97 7.82
CA LEU A 13 23.55 -8.25 8.77
C LEU A 13 22.87 -7.02 8.14
N HIS A 14 23.56 -6.31 7.25
CA HIS A 14 22.99 -5.18 6.51
C HIS A 14 21.81 -5.63 5.64
N TRP A 15 21.98 -6.73 4.90
CA TRP A 15 20.92 -7.30 4.07
C TRP A 15 19.76 -7.87 4.90
N GLU A 16 20.04 -8.56 5.99
CA GLU A 16 18.99 -9.01 6.91
C GLU A 16 18.17 -7.84 7.44
N THR A 17 18.83 -6.78 7.91
CA THR A 17 18.16 -5.58 8.41
C THR A 17 17.31 -4.90 7.34
N ALA A 18 17.79 -4.86 6.10
CA ALA A 18 17.04 -4.30 4.98
C ALA A 18 15.80 -5.15 4.64
N LEU A 19 15.94 -6.48 4.61
CA LEU A 19 14.82 -7.40 4.37
C LEU A 19 13.79 -7.36 5.51
N ASP A 20 14.22 -7.27 6.77
CA ASP A 20 13.33 -7.14 7.93
C ASP A 20 12.42 -5.90 7.80
N ARG A 21 13.01 -4.76 7.42
CA ARG A 21 12.26 -3.51 7.21
C ARG A 21 11.25 -3.64 6.07
N LEU A 22 11.69 -4.18 4.93
CA LEU A 22 10.80 -4.41 3.79
C LEU A 22 9.67 -5.40 4.11
N GLU A 23 9.93 -6.41 4.93
CA GLU A 23 8.90 -7.35 5.42
C GLU A 23 7.87 -6.67 6.32
N LEU A 24 8.31 -5.78 7.20
CA LEU A 24 7.41 -4.99 8.05
C LEU A 24 6.51 -4.06 7.22
N ASP A 25 7.07 -3.42 6.19
CA ASP A 25 6.31 -2.55 5.28
C ASP A 25 5.24 -3.33 4.50
N VAL A 26 5.59 -4.52 4.03
CA VAL A 26 4.66 -5.43 3.35
C VAL A 26 3.57 -5.90 4.30
N LEU A 27 3.93 -6.32 5.51
CA LEU A 27 2.96 -6.68 6.55
C LEU A 27 2.00 -5.54 6.87
N HIS A 28 2.50 -4.29 6.94
CA HIS A 28 1.64 -3.14 7.18
C HIS A 28 0.67 -2.90 6.02
N THR A 29 1.15 -3.03 4.79
CA THR A 29 0.34 -2.89 3.58
C THR A 29 -0.73 -3.98 3.49
N GLU A 30 -0.36 -5.24 3.77
CA GLU A 30 -1.29 -6.36 3.81
C GLU A 30 -2.39 -6.13 4.87
N ARG A 31 -2.03 -5.66 6.07
CA ARG A 31 -3.02 -5.30 7.10
C ARG A 31 -3.94 -4.16 6.67
N LEU A 32 -3.43 -3.15 5.97
CA LEU A 32 -4.24 -2.04 5.46
C LEU A 32 -5.25 -2.51 4.40
N LEU A 33 -4.89 -3.52 3.60
CA LEU A 33 -5.80 -4.14 2.65
C LEU A 33 -6.92 -4.92 3.34
N ASP A 34 -6.61 -5.59 4.45
CA ASP A 34 -7.58 -6.32 5.27
C ASP A 34 -8.47 -5.37 6.10
N ASP A 35 -7.89 -4.30 6.64
CA ASP A 35 -8.55 -3.28 7.47
C ASP A 35 -8.19 -1.86 6.98
N PRO A 36 -8.99 -1.28 6.07
CA PRO A 36 -8.71 0.02 5.47
C PRO A 36 -8.92 1.21 6.43
N GLU A 37 -9.53 0.99 7.61
CA GLU A 37 -9.66 2.03 8.65
C GLU A 37 -8.42 2.11 9.56
N GLY A 38 -7.44 1.24 9.33
CA GLY A 38 -6.17 1.20 10.05
C GLY A 38 -5.31 2.46 9.90
N ALA A 39 -4.27 2.55 10.72
CA ALA A 39 -3.33 3.66 10.68
C ALA A 39 -2.62 3.75 9.32
N ALA A 40 -2.54 4.98 8.79
CA ALA A 40 -1.82 5.24 7.55
C ALA A 40 -0.37 4.77 7.65
N PRO A 41 0.18 4.11 6.59
CA PRO A 41 1.58 3.74 6.55
C PRO A 41 2.48 4.95 6.77
N GLN A 42 3.61 4.73 7.43
CA GLN A 42 4.68 5.73 7.49
C GLN A 42 5.20 6.01 6.07
N SER A 43 5.78 7.20 5.86
CA SER A 43 6.45 7.52 4.60
C SER A 43 7.53 6.48 4.32
N TRP A 44 7.49 5.87 3.13
CA TRP A 44 8.47 4.88 2.70
C TRP A 44 9.74 5.56 2.20
N ASP A 45 10.88 5.14 2.74
CA ASP A 45 12.21 5.52 2.29
C ASP A 45 12.88 4.32 1.62
N GLU A 46 13.45 4.53 0.43
CA GLU A 46 14.16 3.46 -0.29
C GLU A 46 15.37 2.98 0.53
N PRO A 47 15.50 1.66 0.79
CA PRO A 47 16.62 1.15 1.56
C PRO A 47 17.93 1.26 0.77
N ASP A 48 18.98 1.75 1.41
CA ASP A 48 20.33 1.71 0.86
C ASP A 48 20.86 0.27 0.93
N LEU A 49 21.09 -0.36 -0.22
CA LEU A 49 21.50 -1.76 -0.34
C LEU A 49 22.98 -1.84 -0.75
N LEU A 50 23.78 -2.53 0.06
CA LEU A 50 25.21 -2.66 -0.18
C LEU A 50 25.51 -3.93 -0.97
N GLY A 51 26.01 -3.78 -2.19
CA GLY A 51 26.48 -4.89 -3.02
C GLY A 51 25.38 -5.90 -3.41
N PRO A 52 25.74 -7.09 -3.92
CA PRO A 52 24.77 -8.13 -4.21
C PRO A 52 24.20 -8.73 -2.93
N ILE A 53 23.01 -9.31 -3.02
CA ILE A 53 22.38 -10.04 -1.92
C ILE A 53 23.18 -11.33 -1.59
N PRO A 54 23.40 -11.66 -0.30
CA PRO A 54 23.92 -12.95 0.13
C PRO A 54 23.07 -14.12 -0.37
N ALA A 55 23.72 -15.20 -0.82
CA ALA A 55 23.06 -16.31 -1.51
C ALA A 55 21.98 -17.02 -0.68
N ASP A 56 22.18 -17.09 0.63
CA ASP A 56 21.26 -17.69 1.59
C ASP A 56 20.02 -16.81 1.88
N LEU A 57 20.09 -15.51 1.59
CA LEU A 57 18.97 -14.59 1.71
C LEU A 57 18.13 -14.47 0.42
N VAL A 58 18.56 -15.10 -0.68
CA VAL A 58 17.90 -15.00 -2.00
C VAL A 58 16.47 -15.53 -1.96
N GLU A 59 16.25 -16.73 -1.42
CA GLU A 59 14.91 -17.33 -1.33
C GLU A 59 13.96 -16.44 -0.52
N ARG A 60 14.44 -15.92 0.62
CA ARG A 60 13.70 -14.98 1.46
C ARG A 60 13.30 -13.72 0.69
N ALA A 61 14.23 -13.14 -0.07
CA ALA A 61 13.95 -11.95 -0.88
C ALA A 61 12.96 -12.23 -2.03
N LEU A 62 13.01 -13.41 -2.64
CA LEU A 62 12.07 -13.82 -3.68
C LEU A 62 10.65 -14.00 -3.12
N ASP A 63 10.52 -14.65 -1.95
CA ASP A 63 9.24 -14.79 -1.26
C ASP A 63 8.65 -13.43 -0.87
N LEU A 64 9.48 -12.53 -0.35
CA LEU A 64 9.09 -11.15 -0.06
C LEU A 64 8.60 -10.42 -1.31
N ARG A 65 9.32 -10.54 -2.43
CA ARG A 65 8.94 -9.94 -3.70
C ARG A 65 7.60 -10.48 -4.23
N HIS A 66 7.34 -11.77 -4.08
CA HIS A 66 6.04 -12.35 -4.46
C HIS A 66 4.89 -11.75 -3.64
N ARG A 67 5.09 -11.56 -2.33
CA ARG A 67 4.09 -10.89 -1.47
C ARG A 67 3.88 -9.44 -1.87
N GLN A 68 4.97 -8.71 -2.15
CA GLN A 68 4.89 -7.33 -2.65
C GLN A 68 4.05 -7.22 -3.92
N LEU A 69 4.25 -8.11 -4.90
CA LEU A 69 3.46 -8.12 -6.13
C LEU A 69 1.98 -8.39 -5.87
N ARG A 70 1.66 -9.36 -5.01
CA ARG A 70 0.26 -9.66 -4.63
C ARG A 70 -0.41 -8.49 -3.91
N ALA A 71 0.30 -7.81 -3.00
CA ALA A 71 -0.22 -6.64 -2.33
C ALA A 71 -0.45 -5.48 -3.31
N HIS A 72 0.47 -5.28 -4.26
CA HIS A 72 0.34 -4.26 -5.30
C HIS A 72 -0.88 -4.48 -6.22
N GLU A 73 -1.12 -5.72 -6.64
CA GLU A 73 -2.29 -6.10 -7.43
C GLU A 73 -3.60 -5.81 -6.67
N GLN A 74 -3.65 -6.17 -5.38
CA GLN A 74 -4.81 -5.91 -4.53
C GLN A 74 -5.06 -4.42 -4.32
N LEU A 75 -4.02 -3.63 -4.07
CA LEU A 75 -4.12 -2.17 -3.97
C LEU A 75 -4.69 -1.56 -5.25
N THR A 76 -4.18 -1.99 -6.40
CA THR A 76 -4.64 -1.50 -7.71
C THR A 76 -6.12 -1.83 -7.93
N ALA A 77 -6.55 -3.04 -7.56
CA ALA A 77 -7.95 -3.45 -7.64
C ALA A 77 -8.86 -2.65 -6.69
N ALA A 78 -8.39 -2.37 -5.47
CA ALA A 78 -9.10 -1.55 -4.49
C ALA A 78 -9.29 -0.11 -5.01
N LEU A 79 -8.21 0.52 -5.52
CA LEU A 79 -8.25 1.85 -6.12
C LEU A 79 -9.22 1.91 -7.32
N GLY A 80 -9.22 0.90 -8.18
CA GLY A 80 -10.18 0.82 -9.30
C GLY A 80 -11.64 0.69 -8.83
N THR A 81 -11.89 0.08 -7.68
CA THR A 81 -13.23 -0.01 -7.09
C THR A 81 -13.68 1.31 -6.49
N ILE A 82 -12.79 1.99 -5.74
CA ILE A 82 -13.03 3.32 -5.18
C ILE A 82 -13.32 4.33 -6.30
N ALA A 83 -12.56 4.31 -7.39
CA ALA A 83 -12.78 5.18 -8.55
C ALA A 83 -14.18 5.01 -9.15
N ARG A 84 -14.64 3.76 -9.32
CA ARG A 84 -15.99 3.45 -9.84
C ARG A 84 -17.10 3.90 -8.87
N GLN A 85 -16.91 3.71 -7.57
CA GLN A 85 -17.85 4.19 -6.56
C GLN A 85 -17.97 5.71 -6.58
N HIS A 86 -16.85 6.43 -6.70
CA HIS A 86 -16.83 7.88 -6.85
C HIS A 86 -17.56 8.34 -8.12
N GLU A 87 -17.34 7.68 -9.26
CA GLU A 87 -18.05 8.00 -10.50
C GLU A 87 -19.56 7.82 -10.36
N PHE A 88 -19.98 6.69 -9.76
CA PHE A 88 -21.39 6.40 -9.51
C PHE A 88 -22.03 7.45 -8.59
N ALA A 89 -21.38 7.77 -7.47
CA ALA A 89 -21.86 8.80 -6.54
C ALA A 89 -22.01 10.16 -7.23
N ARG A 90 -21.04 10.56 -8.07
CA ARG A 90 -21.13 11.79 -8.88
C ARG A 90 -22.28 11.75 -9.89
N ARG A 91 -22.60 10.59 -10.46
CA ARG A 91 -23.73 10.43 -11.38
C ARG A 91 -25.07 10.60 -10.67
N VAL A 92 -25.23 9.97 -9.50
CA VAL A 92 -26.43 10.10 -8.67
C VAL A 92 -26.63 11.55 -8.23
N ASP A 93 -25.58 12.20 -7.69
CA ASP A 93 -25.62 13.61 -7.26
C ASP A 93 -26.04 14.56 -8.41
N ARG A 94 -25.57 14.30 -9.64
CA ARG A 94 -26.02 15.07 -10.83
C ARG A 94 -27.47 14.82 -11.20
N ALA A 95 -27.96 13.58 -11.10
CA ALA A 95 -29.34 13.25 -11.41
C ALA A 95 -30.31 13.85 -10.37
N THR A 96 -30.00 13.71 -9.09
CA THR A 96 -30.84 14.21 -7.99
C THR A 96 -30.83 15.73 -7.89
N ARG A 97 -29.73 16.42 -8.27
CA ARG A 97 -29.70 17.90 -8.36
C ARG A 97 -30.70 18.48 -9.36
N ARG A 98 -31.07 17.72 -10.41
CA ARG A 98 -31.92 18.24 -11.50
C ARG A 98 -33.41 17.99 -11.29
N GLU A 99 -33.79 17.11 -10.36
CA GLU A 99 -35.19 16.71 -10.12
C GLU A 99 -35.82 17.33 -8.87
N GLY A 100 -35.07 18.07 -8.05
CA GLY A 100 -35.52 18.50 -6.71
C GLY A 100 -35.86 19.99 -6.56
N THR A 101 -36.87 20.51 -7.24
CA THR A 101 -37.63 21.62 -6.62
C THR A 101 -38.58 20.97 -5.61
N SER A 102 -38.18 20.94 -4.34
CA SER A 102 -39.07 20.52 -3.26
C SER A 102 -40.23 21.51 -3.17
N ALA A 103 -41.43 21.08 -3.57
CA ALA A 103 -42.66 21.84 -3.40
C ALA A 103 -43.35 21.39 -2.12
N TYR A 104 -43.45 22.27 -1.13
CA TYR A 104 -44.28 22.04 0.05
C TYR A 104 -45.73 22.35 -0.32
N VAL A 105 -46.63 21.38 -0.12
CA VAL A 105 -48.07 21.58 -0.26
C VAL A 105 -48.61 21.93 1.12
N ASP A 106 -49.05 23.17 1.28
CA ASP A 106 -49.79 23.61 2.46
C ASP A 106 -51.24 23.15 2.32
N VAL A 107 -51.69 22.29 3.23
CA VAL A 107 -53.07 21.81 3.29
C VAL A 107 -53.76 22.58 4.41
N SER A 108 -54.20 23.80 4.10
CA SER A 108 -55.15 24.51 4.94
C SER A 108 -56.56 24.02 4.62
N ALA A 109 -57.21 23.42 5.63
CA ALA A 109 -58.59 22.96 5.61
C ALA A 109 -59.54 24.04 6.17
#